data_AF-A0AAV0JCU7-F1
#
_entry.id   AF-A0AAV0JCU7-F1
#
_cell.length_a   1.000
_cell.length_b   1.000
_cell.length_c   1.000
_cell.angle_alpha   90.00
_cell.angle_beta   90.00
_cell.angle_gamma   90.00
#
_symmetry.space_group_name_H-M   'P 1'
#
loop_
_entity.id
_entity.type
_entity.pdbx_description
1 polymer ?
#
loop_
_entity_poly.entity_id
_entity_poly.type
_entity_poly.pdbx_seq_one_letter_code
_entity_poly.pdbx_strand_id
1 'polypeptide(L)'
;MAPTSSQQLLQSFRSSNLEEEVSSELEEILSDTQTPYHRRLSAATRVELGLLFNLAAPAIIVYLLNSVVSMSTQIFCGHLGNLELAAVSLGNTGIQVFAYGLMLGMGSAVETLCGQAYGASKYEMLGIYLQRSTILLVITALPLMAVYIFSRPILILLGQSPEISSAAAIFVFGLIPQIFAYAANFPIQKFLQSQSIIAPSAYIALAALAVHLPLTWLAVFRWGWGLLGAGLTLSFTWWLIVAMQFVYIVTSNRCRKTWRGFSVQAFSGLWGFFRLSAASAVMLSLELWYFQILVLIAGLLPDPEIALDSLSVCMAIFTWVYMISVGFNAAASSGVAVGCGWQAFVAYVNVGSYYVVGVPIGILFGFTFNLGAKGIWSGMIGGTFLQTLILIWITYRTDWNVEVRTS
;
A
#
# COMPACT_ATOMS: atom_id res chain seq x y z
N MET A 1 8.81 5.62 32.30
CA MET A 1 9.30 4.44 33.05
C MET A 1 9.13 3.22 32.15
N ALA A 2 10.21 2.52 31.82
CA ALA A 2 10.12 1.28 31.03
C ALA A 2 9.52 0.16 31.89
N PRO A 3 8.60 -0.67 31.37
CA PRO A 3 8.04 -1.79 32.12
C PRO A 3 9.13 -2.83 32.45
N THR A 4 9.04 -3.42 33.64
CA THR A 4 9.99 -4.42 34.12
C THR A 4 9.96 -5.71 33.28
N SER A 5 11.05 -6.49 33.30
CA SER A 5 11.16 -7.75 32.53
C SER A 5 10.01 -8.73 32.79
N SER A 6 9.45 -8.73 34.00
CA SER A 6 8.27 -9.51 34.39
C SER A 6 6.98 -8.98 33.75
N GLN A 7 6.78 -7.66 33.66
CA GLN A 7 5.62 -7.06 32.98
C GLN A 7 5.63 -7.31 31.47
N GLN A 8 6.81 -7.33 30.84
CA GLN A 8 6.94 -7.64 29.42
C GLN A 8 6.72 -9.13 29.10
N LEU A 9 7.20 -10.03 29.96
CA LEU A 9 6.86 -11.45 29.91
C LEU A 9 5.36 -11.66 30.05
N LEU A 10 4.72 -11.02 31.02
CA LEU A 10 3.27 -11.08 31.20
C LEU A 10 2.50 -10.55 29.99
N GLN A 11 2.99 -9.53 29.30
CA GLN A 11 2.32 -8.96 28.12
C GLN A 11 2.46 -9.88 26.89
N SER A 12 3.63 -10.48 26.69
CA SER A 12 3.86 -11.50 25.65
C SER A 12 3.08 -12.78 25.92
N PHE A 13 2.99 -13.20 27.18
CA PHE A 13 2.22 -14.37 27.60
C PHE A 13 0.71 -14.10 27.46
N ARG A 14 0.28 -12.87 27.76
CA ARG A 14 -1.11 -12.45 27.58
C ARG A 14 -1.47 -12.36 26.10
N SER A 15 -0.59 -11.90 25.21
CA SER A 15 -0.86 -11.90 23.76
C SER A 15 -0.89 -13.31 23.16
N SER A 16 0.02 -14.20 23.56
CA SER A 16 -0.01 -15.61 23.11
C SER A 16 -1.23 -16.36 23.64
N ASN A 17 -1.57 -16.16 24.92
CA ASN A 17 -2.79 -16.75 25.49
C ASN A 17 -4.04 -16.19 24.82
N LEU A 18 -4.08 -14.89 24.49
CA LEU A 18 -5.20 -14.31 23.75
C LEU A 18 -5.34 -14.91 22.35
N GLU A 19 -4.25 -15.14 21.62
CA GLU A 19 -4.29 -15.80 20.31
C GLU A 19 -4.75 -17.27 20.40
N GLU A 20 -4.26 -18.03 21.38
CA GLU A 20 -4.71 -19.41 21.63
C GLU A 20 -6.17 -19.48 22.09
N GLU A 21 -6.59 -18.59 22.99
CA GLU A 21 -7.95 -18.51 23.54
C GLU A 21 -8.95 -18.12 22.45
N VAL A 22 -8.60 -17.18 21.57
CA VAL A 22 -9.39 -16.79 20.38
C VAL A 22 -9.49 -17.91 19.36
N SER A 23 -8.37 -18.57 19.03
CA SER A 23 -8.39 -19.70 18.09
C SER A 23 -9.31 -20.80 18.62
N SER A 24 -9.29 -21.03 19.93
CA SER A 24 -10.16 -22.01 20.58
C SER A 24 -11.65 -21.58 20.59
N GLU A 25 -11.95 -20.30 20.78
CA GLU A 25 -13.33 -19.77 20.75
C GLU A 25 -13.93 -19.85 19.33
N LEU A 26 -13.15 -19.47 18.31
CA LEU A 26 -13.57 -19.59 16.91
C LEU A 26 -13.78 -21.05 16.51
N GLU A 27 -12.87 -21.95 16.91
CA GLU A 27 -13.00 -23.38 16.66
C GLU A 27 -14.23 -23.96 17.37
N GLU A 28 -14.53 -23.55 18.59
CA GLU A 28 -15.74 -23.96 19.32
C GLU A 28 -17.02 -23.51 18.59
N ILE A 29 -17.13 -22.24 18.23
CA ILE A 29 -18.28 -21.69 17.49
C ILE A 29 -18.44 -22.38 16.13
N LEU A 30 -17.33 -22.60 15.42
CA LEU A 30 -17.31 -23.18 14.08
C LEU A 30 -17.34 -24.71 14.08
N SER A 31 -17.25 -25.40 15.21
CA SER A 31 -17.43 -26.85 15.30
C SER A 31 -18.79 -27.25 15.88
N ASP A 32 -19.53 -26.33 16.50
CA ASP A 32 -20.85 -26.58 17.07
C ASP A 32 -21.86 -27.05 16.01
N THR A 33 -22.23 -28.33 16.04
CA THR A 33 -23.19 -28.91 15.09
C THR A 33 -24.65 -28.68 15.49
N GLN A 34 -24.91 -28.17 16.70
CA GLN A 34 -26.26 -27.95 17.21
C GLN A 34 -26.85 -26.61 16.77
N THR A 35 -26.01 -25.59 16.57
CA THR A 35 -26.47 -24.28 16.11
C THR A 35 -26.54 -24.19 14.58
N PRO A 36 -27.55 -23.50 14.02
CA PRO A 36 -27.64 -23.27 12.58
C PRO A 36 -26.41 -22.54 12.04
N TYR A 37 -25.94 -22.94 10.85
CA TYR A 37 -24.74 -22.37 10.20
C TYR A 37 -24.72 -20.83 10.17
N HIS A 38 -25.84 -20.18 9.83
CA HIS A 38 -25.92 -18.72 9.78
C HIS A 38 -25.67 -18.04 11.13
N ARG A 39 -26.04 -18.67 12.25
CA ARG A 39 -25.79 -18.14 13.59
C ARG A 39 -24.33 -18.32 13.99
N ARG A 40 -23.74 -19.48 13.68
CA ARG A 40 -22.32 -19.75 13.88
C ARG A 40 -21.46 -18.79 13.08
N LEU A 41 -21.78 -18.62 11.80
CA LEU A 41 -21.08 -17.68 10.94
C LEU A 41 -21.19 -16.24 11.46
N SER A 42 -22.38 -15.81 11.89
CA SER A 42 -22.58 -14.47 12.48
C SER A 42 -21.79 -14.27 13.77
N ALA A 43 -21.78 -15.27 14.66
CA ALA A 43 -21.02 -15.23 15.91
C ALA A 43 -19.51 -15.20 15.65
N ALA A 44 -18.99 -16.14 14.83
CA ALA A 44 -17.58 -16.17 14.43
C ALA A 44 -17.15 -14.87 13.73
N THR A 45 -18.00 -14.33 12.84
CA THR A 45 -17.73 -13.06 12.16
C THR A 45 -17.62 -11.91 13.16
N ARG A 46 -18.43 -11.87 14.23
CA ARG A 46 -18.33 -10.82 15.26
C ARG A 46 -17.04 -10.90 16.05
N VAL A 47 -16.63 -12.11 16.46
CA VAL A 47 -15.36 -12.35 17.17
C VAL A 47 -14.20 -11.92 16.28
N GLU A 48 -14.15 -12.45 15.04
CA GLU A 48 -13.11 -12.15 14.06
C GLU A 48 -13.03 -10.66 13.71
N LEU A 49 -14.18 -10.00 13.48
CA LEU A 49 -14.20 -8.55 13.20
C LEU A 49 -13.66 -7.73 14.38
N GLY A 50 -13.95 -8.11 15.62
CA GLY A 50 -13.42 -7.42 16.79
C GLY A 50 -11.89 -7.46 16.86
N LEU A 51 -11.32 -8.63 16.53
CA LEU A 51 -9.87 -8.86 16.52
C LEU A 51 -9.20 -8.14 15.35
N LEU A 52 -9.72 -8.36 14.14
CA LEU A 52 -9.25 -7.70 12.93
C LEU A 52 -9.32 -6.18 13.09
N PHE A 53 -10.37 -5.62 13.69
CA PHE A 53 -10.48 -4.18 13.89
C PHE A 53 -9.38 -3.64 14.82
N ASN A 54 -9.02 -4.35 15.89
CA ASN A 54 -7.96 -3.93 16.81
C ASN A 54 -6.58 -3.88 16.13
N LEU A 55 -6.33 -4.77 15.17
CA LEU A 55 -5.12 -4.78 14.36
C LEU A 55 -5.19 -3.79 13.19
N ALA A 56 -6.35 -3.66 12.56
CA ALA A 56 -6.60 -2.81 11.40
C ALA A 56 -6.58 -1.34 11.79
N ALA A 57 -7.18 -0.94 12.91
CA ALA A 57 -7.29 0.47 13.29
C ALA A 57 -5.92 1.18 13.33
N PRO A 58 -4.85 0.63 13.97
CA PRO A 58 -3.51 1.20 13.86
C PRO A 58 -2.96 1.24 12.44
N ALA A 59 -3.20 0.21 11.62
CA ALA A 59 -2.74 0.18 10.22
C ALA A 59 -3.43 1.26 9.38
N ILE A 60 -4.76 1.40 9.53
CA ILE A 60 -5.57 2.44 8.90
C ILE A 60 -5.00 3.82 9.28
N ILE A 61 -4.74 4.06 10.57
CA ILE A 61 -4.16 5.32 11.04
C ILE A 61 -2.82 5.60 10.35
N VAL A 62 -1.93 4.61 10.20
CA VAL A 62 -0.66 4.78 9.47
C VAL A 62 -0.91 5.24 8.03
N TYR A 63 -1.77 4.55 7.29
CA TYR A 63 -2.05 4.88 5.89
C TYR A 63 -2.71 6.26 5.74
N LEU A 64 -3.65 6.60 6.62
CA LEU A 64 -4.31 7.90 6.64
C LEU A 64 -3.32 9.03 6.96
N LEU A 65 -2.47 8.88 7.99
CA LEU A 65 -1.49 9.90 8.36
C LEU A 65 -0.46 10.12 7.24
N ASN A 66 0.00 9.06 6.58
CA ASN A 66 0.91 9.17 5.44
C ASN A 66 0.23 9.88 4.25
N SER A 67 -1.06 9.65 4.01
CA SER A 67 -1.83 10.41 3.03
C SER A 67 -1.93 11.89 3.39
N VAL A 68 -2.11 12.22 4.69
CA VAL A 68 -2.11 13.62 5.17
C VAL A 68 -0.75 14.29 4.95
N VAL A 69 0.37 13.58 5.15
CA VAL A 69 1.72 14.10 4.86
C VAL A 69 1.82 14.54 3.39
N SER A 70 1.47 13.66 2.44
CA SER A 70 1.49 14.00 1.00
C SER A 70 0.53 15.13 0.65
N MET A 71 -0.70 15.11 1.20
CA MET A 71 -1.70 16.15 0.96
C MET A 71 -1.24 17.51 1.51
N SER A 72 -0.61 17.54 2.68
CA SER A 72 -0.12 18.78 3.28
C SER A 72 0.96 19.44 2.42
N THR A 73 1.88 18.65 1.84
CA THR A 73 2.87 19.15 0.87
C THR A 73 2.18 19.80 -0.34
N GLN A 74 1.13 19.17 -0.87
CA GLN A 74 0.35 19.73 -1.98
C GLN A 74 -0.36 21.03 -1.61
N ILE A 75 -0.94 21.12 -0.41
CA ILE A 75 -1.58 22.35 0.11
C ILE A 75 -0.56 23.48 0.21
N PHE A 76 0.63 23.22 0.77
CA PHE A 76 1.70 24.20 0.87
C PHE A 76 2.15 24.73 -0.50
N CYS A 77 2.32 23.84 -1.48
CA CYS A 77 2.65 24.24 -2.85
C CYS A 77 1.51 24.98 -3.53
N GLY A 78 0.24 24.66 -3.24
CA GLY A 78 -0.90 25.40 -3.78
C GLY A 78 -0.97 26.86 -3.33
N HIS A 79 -0.40 27.19 -2.17
CA HIS A 79 -0.24 28.58 -1.74
C HIS A 79 0.88 29.33 -2.47
N LEU A 80 1.79 28.66 -3.19
CA LEU A 80 2.75 29.31 -4.08
C LEU A 80 2.09 29.78 -5.38
N GLY A 81 1.16 28.97 -5.91
CA GLY A 81 0.45 29.28 -7.14
C GLY A 81 -0.23 28.06 -7.77
N ASN A 82 -1.05 28.33 -8.79
CA ASN A 82 -1.78 27.30 -9.53
C ASN A 82 -0.83 26.38 -10.33
N LEU A 83 0.29 26.91 -10.83
CA LEU A 83 1.30 26.13 -11.55
C LEU A 83 1.95 25.10 -10.63
N GLU A 84 2.32 25.51 -9.42
CA GLU A 84 2.94 24.67 -8.41
C GLU A 84 1.98 23.59 -7.92
N LEU A 85 0.70 23.93 -7.73
CA LEU A 85 -0.35 22.96 -7.40
C LEU A 85 -0.48 21.89 -8.49
N ALA A 86 -0.57 22.30 -9.75
CA ALA A 86 -0.68 21.41 -10.89
C ALA A 86 0.57 20.51 -11.02
N ALA A 87 1.75 21.09 -10.83
CA ALA A 87 3.04 20.38 -10.86
C ALA A 87 3.13 19.29 -9.79
N VAL A 88 2.77 19.59 -8.54
CA VAL A 88 2.78 18.62 -7.44
C VAL A 88 1.72 17.54 -7.66
N SER A 89 0.52 17.93 -8.09
CA SER A 89 -0.55 16.98 -8.41
C SER A 89 -0.07 15.97 -9.45
N LEU A 90 0.44 16.45 -10.59
CA LEU A 90 0.96 15.62 -11.68
C LEU A 90 2.15 14.74 -11.26
N GLY A 91 3.05 15.29 -10.43
CA GLY A 91 4.17 14.54 -9.87
C GLY A 91 3.71 13.39 -8.96
N ASN A 92 2.73 13.63 -8.09
CA ASN A 92 2.19 12.62 -7.18
C ASN A 92 1.31 11.59 -7.90
N THR A 93 0.30 12.03 -8.66
CA THR A 93 -0.71 11.13 -9.27
C THR A 93 -0.19 10.41 -10.52
N GLY A 94 0.78 10.99 -11.24
CA GLY A 94 1.40 10.38 -12.41
C GLY A 94 2.65 9.58 -12.05
N ILE A 95 3.76 10.29 -11.79
CA ILE A 95 5.08 9.67 -11.66
C ILE A 95 5.23 8.89 -10.35
N GLN A 96 4.77 9.43 -9.23
CA GLN A 96 4.93 8.79 -7.92
C GLN A 96 4.03 7.56 -7.77
N VAL A 97 2.73 7.64 -8.14
CA VAL A 97 1.81 6.49 -8.10
C VAL A 97 2.33 5.32 -8.93
N PHE A 98 2.93 5.57 -10.09
CA PHE A 98 3.54 4.52 -10.90
C PHE A 98 4.63 3.75 -10.13
N ALA A 99 5.59 4.46 -9.53
CA ALA A 99 6.66 3.84 -8.75
C ALA A 99 6.12 3.20 -7.45
N TYR A 100 5.22 3.89 -6.75
CA TYR A 100 4.62 3.42 -5.50
C TYR A 100 3.86 2.10 -5.71
N GLY A 101 3.05 1.99 -6.77
CA GLY A 101 2.29 0.78 -7.07
C GLY A 101 3.18 -0.45 -7.31
N LEU A 102 4.26 -0.29 -8.09
CA LEU A 102 5.21 -1.37 -8.32
C LEU A 102 5.91 -1.79 -7.03
N MET A 103 6.39 -0.83 -6.22
CA MET A 103 7.11 -1.10 -4.98
C MET A 103 6.21 -1.68 -3.90
N LEU A 104 4.98 -1.18 -3.76
CA LEU A 104 3.97 -1.73 -2.85
C LEU A 104 3.69 -3.19 -3.20
N GLY A 105 3.49 -3.49 -4.48
CA GLY A 105 3.19 -4.86 -4.91
C GLY A 105 4.37 -5.81 -4.77
N MET A 106 5.61 -5.38 -5.04
CA MET A 106 6.78 -6.20 -4.71
C MET A 106 6.95 -6.41 -3.19
N GLY A 107 6.59 -5.42 -2.38
CA GLY A 107 6.61 -5.52 -0.92
C GLY A 107 5.61 -6.53 -0.35
N SER A 108 4.48 -6.80 -1.03
CA SER A 108 3.46 -7.74 -0.53
C SER A 108 3.92 -9.20 -0.52
N ALA A 109 4.94 -9.58 -1.31
CA ALA A 109 5.52 -10.92 -1.19
C ALA A 109 6.20 -11.17 0.17
N VAL A 110 6.71 -10.10 0.82
CA VAL A 110 7.25 -10.17 2.19
C VAL A 110 6.15 -10.53 3.18
N GLU A 111 4.95 -9.99 2.99
CA GLU A 111 3.81 -10.24 3.85
C GLU A 111 3.49 -11.74 3.89
N THR A 112 3.35 -12.40 2.73
CA THR A 112 3.13 -13.84 2.64
C THR A 112 4.22 -14.63 3.35
N LEU A 113 5.49 -14.36 3.01
CA LEU A 113 6.61 -15.15 3.49
C LEU A 113 6.86 -14.95 4.99
N CYS A 114 6.70 -13.72 5.48
CA CYS A 114 6.79 -13.43 6.91
C CYS A 114 5.59 -14.00 7.67
N GLY A 115 4.36 -13.88 7.15
CA GLY A 115 3.16 -14.44 7.78
C GLY A 115 3.23 -15.97 7.90
N GLN A 116 3.59 -16.66 6.82
CA GLN A 116 3.81 -18.11 6.82
C GLN A 116 4.93 -18.53 7.77
N ALA A 117 6.07 -17.83 7.76
CA ALA A 117 7.18 -18.13 8.66
C ALA A 117 6.84 -17.85 10.12
N TYR A 118 6.06 -16.80 10.40
CA TYR A 118 5.62 -16.47 11.75
C TYR A 118 4.66 -17.54 12.30
N GLY A 119 3.65 -17.92 11.52
CA GLY A 119 2.73 -19.01 11.87
C GLY A 119 3.44 -20.36 12.03
N ALA A 120 4.46 -20.65 11.22
CA ALA A 120 5.31 -21.84 11.34
C ALA A 120 6.38 -21.72 12.45
N SER A 121 6.35 -20.70 13.30
CA SER A 121 7.33 -20.44 14.37
C SER A 121 8.79 -20.31 13.91
N LYS A 122 9.02 -20.03 12.61
CA LYS A 122 10.34 -19.80 11.99
C LYS A 122 10.75 -18.33 12.12
N TYR A 123 10.75 -17.81 13.35
CA TYR A 123 10.92 -16.39 13.65
C TYR A 123 12.17 -15.75 13.03
N GLU A 124 13.29 -16.49 12.98
CA GLU A 124 14.56 -16.01 12.42
C GLU A 124 14.46 -15.64 10.93
N MET A 125 13.56 -16.29 10.18
CA MET A 125 13.40 -16.04 8.75
C MET A 125 12.78 -14.67 8.46
N LEU A 126 12.02 -14.08 9.39
CA LEU A 126 11.38 -12.78 9.18
C LEU A 126 12.41 -11.68 8.92
N GLY A 127 13.48 -11.64 9.73
CA GLY A 127 14.57 -10.67 9.55
C GLY A 127 15.32 -10.87 8.23
N ILE A 128 15.48 -12.13 7.80
CA ILE A 128 16.11 -12.47 6.51
C ILE A 128 15.22 -12.02 5.34
N TYR A 129 13.91 -12.23 5.41
CA TYR A 129 12.97 -11.79 4.38
C TYR A 129 12.87 -10.27 4.29
N LEU A 130 12.89 -9.55 5.42
CA LEU A 130 12.99 -8.10 5.44
C LEU A 130 14.22 -7.64 4.65
N GLN A 131 15.40 -8.17 4.97
CA GLN A 131 16.65 -7.76 4.33
C GLN A 131 16.67 -8.09 2.84
N ARG A 132 16.26 -9.31 2.49
CA ARG A 132 16.18 -9.79 1.10
C ARG A 132 15.26 -8.91 0.26
N SER A 133 14.11 -8.54 0.79
CA SER A 133 13.17 -7.68 0.09
C SER A 133 13.67 -6.25 -0.03
N THR A 134 14.30 -5.69 1.02
CA THR A 134 14.93 -4.37 0.92
C THR A 134 16.00 -4.35 -0.16
N ILE A 135 16.87 -5.37 -0.26
CA ILE A 135 17.86 -5.49 -1.33
C ILE A 135 17.17 -5.49 -2.69
N LEU A 136 16.14 -6.32 -2.87
CA LEU A 136 15.44 -6.43 -4.13
C LEU A 136 14.75 -5.12 -4.53
N LEU A 137 14.04 -4.48 -3.60
CA LEU A 137 13.33 -3.22 -3.85
C LEU A 137 14.30 -2.07 -4.12
N VAL A 138 15.49 -2.06 -3.51
CA VAL A 138 16.55 -1.09 -3.84
C VAL A 138 17.05 -1.31 -5.27
N ILE A 139 17.26 -2.56 -5.69
CA ILE A 139 17.62 -2.88 -7.09
C ILE A 139 16.52 -2.42 -8.05
N THR A 140 15.24 -2.62 -7.70
CA THR A 140 14.09 -2.13 -8.50
C THR A 140 13.94 -0.61 -8.46
N ALA A 141 14.34 0.07 -7.38
CA ALA A 141 14.30 1.52 -7.29
C ALA A 141 15.24 2.21 -8.29
N LEU A 142 16.36 1.57 -8.66
CA LEU A 142 17.33 2.12 -9.61
C LEU A 142 16.75 2.39 -11.01
N PRO A 143 16.07 1.44 -11.70
CA PRO A 143 15.41 1.74 -12.97
C PRO A 143 14.21 2.70 -12.79
N LEU A 144 13.49 2.66 -11.66
CA LEU A 144 12.40 3.61 -11.38
C LEU A 144 12.92 5.04 -11.23
N MET A 145 14.11 5.24 -10.67
CA MET A 145 14.77 6.55 -10.57
C MET A 145 14.95 7.20 -11.94
N ALA A 146 15.17 6.42 -13.01
CA ALA A 146 15.26 6.97 -14.37
C ALA A 146 13.95 7.65 -14.80
N VAL A 147 12.79 7.11 -14.40
CA VAL A 147 11.48 7.74 -14.68
C VAL A 147 11.37 9.10 -14.01
N TYR A 148 11.96 9.26 -12.81
CA TYR A 148 11.94 10.54 -12.08
C TYR A 148 12.90 11.55 -12.72
N ILE A 149 14.11 11.12 -13.08
CA ILE A 149 15.12 11.94 -13.76
C ILE A 149 14.61 12.42 -15.12
N PHE A 150 13.96 11.54 -15.88
CA PHE A 150 13.40 11.85 -17.20
C PHE A 150 11.92 12.23 -17.15
N SER A 151 11.40 12.67 -16.00
CA SER A 151 9.99 13.06 -15.84
C SER A 151 9.57 14.17 -16.80
N ARG A 152 10.38 15.20 -17.01
CA ARG A 152 10.07 16.30 -17.95
C ARG A 152 9.78 15.82 -19.38
N PRO A 153 10.70 15.11 -20.08
CA PRO A 153 10.42 14.64 -21.43
C PRO A 153 9.28 13.61 -21.48
N ILE A 154 9.10 12.79 -20.44
CA ILE A 154 7.97 11.86 -20.35
C ILE A 154 6.64 12.64 -20.30
N LEU A 155 6.54 13.68 -19.47
CA LEU A 155 5.32 14.48 -19.36
C LEU A 155 5.01 15.25 -20.64
N ILE A 156 6.03 15.79 -21.32
CA ILE A 156 5.87 16.42 -22.65
C ILE A 156 5.36 15.40 -23.68
N LEU A 157 5.91 14.17 -23.68
CA LEU A 157 5.45 13.10 -24.56
C LEU A 157 3.98 12.72 -24.30
N LEU A 158 3.54 12.83 -23.04
CA LEU A 158 2.15 12.64 -22.62
C LEU A 158 1.25 13.85 -22.89
N GLY A 159 1.75 14.88 -23.58
CA GLY A 159 0.97 16.03 -24.02
C GLY A 159 0.87 17.19 -23.02
N GLN A 160 1.66 17.17 -21.93
CA GLN A 160 1.67 18.26 -20.95
C GLN A 160 2.48 19.46 -21.48
N SER A 161 2.08 20.67 -21.07
CA SER A 161 2.80 21.88 -21.48
C SER A 161 4.24 21.89 -20.97
N PRO A 162 5.19 22.55 -21.68
CA PRO A 162 6.57 22.67 -21.23
C PRO A 162 6.70 23.29 -19.84
N GLU A 163 5.83 24.23 -19.48
CA GLU A 163 5.84 24.94 -18.20
C GLU A 163 5.47 23.99 -17.04
N ILE A 164 4.32 23.30 -17.15
CA ILE A 164 3.85 22.33 -16.14
C ILE A 164 4.85 21.17 -16.02
N SER A 165 5.33 20.66 -17.16
CA SER A 165 6.30 19.56 -17.19
C SER A 165 7.63 19.92 -16.52
N SER A 166 8.09 21.17 -16.68
CA SER A 166 9.33 21.65 -16.04
C SER A 166 9.15 21.82 -14.54
N ALA A 167 8.02 22.39 -14.11
CA ALA A 167 7.69 22.54 -12.69
C ALA A 167 7.53 21.18 -11.99
N ALA A 168 6.78 20.24 -12.61
CA ALA A 168 6.59 18.89 -12.08
C ALA A 168 7.92 18.15 -11.96
N ALA A 169 8.82 18.28 -12.93
CA ALA A 169 10.13 17.64 -12.89
C ALA A 169 11.01 18.14 -11.73
N ILE A 170 10.93 19.43 -11.35
CA ILE A 170 11.64 19.97 -10.19
C ILE A 170 11.14 19.31 -8.90
N PHE A 171 9.82 19.22 -8.73
CA PHE A 171 9.21 18.55 -7.58
C PHE A 171 9.60 17.06 -7.52
N VAL A 172 9.43 16.34 -8.64
CA VAL A 172 9.72 14.91 -8.79
C VAL A 172 11.21 14.62 -8.55
N PHE A 173 12.12 15.49 -8.97
CA PHE A 173 13.54 15.35 -8.67
C PHE A 173 13.80 15.33 -7.15
N GLY A 174 13.11 16.19 -6.39
CA GLY A 174 13.15 16.18 -4.93
C GLY A 174 12.60 14.89 -4.29
N LEU A 175 11.81 14.10 -5.02
CA LEU A 175 11.25 12.81 -4.58
C LEU A 175 12.16 11.61 -4.85
N ILE A 176 13.30 11.77 -5.54
CA ILE A 176 14.21 10.64 -5.82
C ILE A 176 14.63 9.89 -4.53
N PRO A 177 15.01 10.55 -3.43
CA PRO A 177 15.35 9.84 -2.19
C PRO A 177 14.16 9.09 -1.59
N GLN A 178 12.92 9.54 -1.84
CA GLN A 178 11.69 8.88 -1.38
C GLN A 178 11.53 7.47 -1.95
N ILE A 179 11.95 7.23 -3.19
CA ILE A 179 11.87 5.89 -3.81
C ILE A 179 12.65 4.88 -2.96
N PHE A 180 13.85 5.24 -2.52
CA PHE A 180 14.68 4.38 -1.68
C PHE A 180 14.13 4.26 -0.26
N ALA A 181 13.47 5.31 0.27
CA ALA A 181 12.74 5.21 1.52
C ALA A 181 11.58 4.21 1.40
N TYR A 182 10.84 4.17 0.28
CA TYR A 182 9.83 3.15 0.02
C TYR A 182 10.41 1.74 -0.02
N ALA A 183 11.58 1.56 -0.66
CA ALA A 183 12.27 0.26 -0.69
C ALA A 183 12.59 -0.29 0.70
N ALA A 184 12.88 0.58 1.67
CA ALA A 184 13.10 0.18 3.05
C ALA A 184 11.80 0.06 3.86
N ASN A 185 10.87 1.01 3.67
CA ASN A 185 9.63 1.12 4.44
C ASN A 185 8.68 -0.05 4.20
N PHE A 186 8.48 -0.50 2.96
CA PHE A 186 7.54 -1.58 2.68
C PHE A 186 7.91 -2.90 3.38
N PRO A 187 9.16 -3.40 3.29
CA PRO A 187 9.58 -4.59 4.04
C PRO A 187 9.50 -4.42 5.55
N ILE A 188 9.89 -3.24 6.08
CA ILE A 188 9.79 -2.91 7.51
C ILE A 188 8.35 -2.99 7.98
N GLN A 189 7.40 -2.40 7.24
CA GLN A 189 5.99 -2.45 7.60
C GLN A 189 5.46 -3.88 7.56
N LYS A 190 5.78 -4.68 6.54
CA LYS A 190 5.33 -6.08 6.46
C LYS A 190 5.96 -6.97 7.53
N PHE A 191 7.21 -6.73 7.88
CA PHE A 191 7.86 -7.38 9.02
C PHE A 191 7.13 -7.07 10.33
N LEU A 192 6.78 -5.81 10.59
CA LEU A 192 6.08 -5.42 11.80
C LEU A 192 4.62 -5.92 11.81
N GLN A 193 3.91 -5.81 10.69
CA GLN A 193 2.50 -6.22 10.53
C GLN A 193 2.31 -7.73 10.69
N SER A 194 3.17 -8.56 10.07
CA SER A 194 3.12 -10.03 10.18
C SER A 194 3.32 -10.59 11.59
N GLN A 195 3.76 -9.74 12.53
CA GLN A 195 3.92 -10.06 13.96
C GLN A 195 2.86 -9.37 14.83
N SER A 196 1.84 -8.75 14.22
CA SER A 196 0.83 -7.93 14.90
C SER A 196 1.41 -6.71 15.64
N ILE A 197 2.58 -6.19 15.22
CA ILE A 197 3.26 -5.03 15.82
C ILE A 197 2.99 -3.75 15.02
N ILE A 198 1.73 -3.30 15.02
CA ILE A 198 1.30 -2.21 14.13
C ILE A 198 1.29 -0.84 14.83
N ALA A 199 0.90 -0.80 16.11
CA ALA A 199 0.75 0.45 16.87
C ALA A 199 1.99 1.37 16.87
N PRO A 200 3.24 0.88 17.00
CA PRO A 200 4.44 1.74 16.94
C PRO A 200 4.52 2.54 15.64
N SER A 201 4.17 1.93 14.51
CA SER A 201 4.16 2.61 13.21
C SER A 201 3.15 3.76 13.17
N ALA A 202 2.00 3.64 13.83
CA ALA A 202 0.99 4.70 13.90
C ALA A 202 1.51 5.92 14.67
N TYR A 203 2.15 5.69 15.82
CA TYR A 203 2.77 6.78 16.59
C TYR A 203 3.92 7.44 15.84
N ILE A 204 4.74 6.65 15.14
CA ILE A 204 5.82 7.15 14.29
C ILE A 204 5.27 8.00 13.15
N ALA A 205 4.22 7.56 12.46
CA ALA A 205 3.57 8.33 11.40
C ALA A 205 3.00 9.66 11.92
N LEU A 206 2.41 9.65 13.12
CA LEU A 206 1.88 10.87 13.75
C LEU A 206 3.00 11.86 14.12
N ALA A 207 4.09 11.36 14.70
CA ALA A 207 5.27 12.18 15.01
C ALA A 207 5.92 12.73 13.73
N ALA A 208 6.02 11.91 12.69
CA ALA A 208 6.54 12.32 11.38
C ALA A 208 5.68 13.42 10.76
N LEU A 209 4.35 13.34 10.82
CA LEU A 209 3.44 14.39 10.38
C LEU A 209 3.64 15.69 11.17
N ALA A 210 3.74 15.60 12.50
CA ALA A 210 3.95 16.76 13.36
C ALA A 210 5.28 17.50 13.05
N VAL A 211 6.32 16.76 12.65
CA VAL A 211 7.60 17.35 12.19
C VAL A 211 7.50 17.84 10.74
N HIS A 212 6.76 17.14 9.88
CA HIS A 212 6.64 17.45 8.46
C HIS A 212 5.99 18.82 8.22
N LEU A 213 4.87 19.12 8.88
CA LEU A 213 4.14 20.37 8.68
C LEU A 213 5.01 21.64 8.88
N PRO A 214 5.71 21.85 10.01
CA PRO A 214 6.57 23.02 10.18
C PRO A 214 7.79 22.99 9.26
N LEU A 215 8.35 21.80 8.97
CA LEU A 215 9.51 21.69 8.09
C LEU A 215 9.16 22.07 6.64
N THR A 216 8.00 21.63 6.14
CA THR A 216 7.51 21.99 4.80
C THR A 216 7.24 23.49 4.72
N TRP A 217 6.61 24.08 5.74
CA TRP A 217 6.42 25.53 5.81
C TRP A 217 7.75 26.30 5.76
N LEU A 218 8.76 25.86 6.53
CA LEU A 218 10.09 26.46 6.54
C LEU A 218 10.75 26.34 5.16
N ALA A 219 10.80 25.14 4.58
CA ALA A 219 11.45 24.89 3.31
C ALA A 219 10.80 25.68 2.16
N VAL A 220 9.46 25.71 2.12
CA VAL A 220 8.71 26.33 1.04
C VAL A 220 8.71 27.85 1.16
N PHE A 221 8.34 28.41 2.32
CA PHE A 221 8.11 29.86 2.43
C PHE A 221 9.26 30.64 3.08
N ARG A 222 10.01 30.03 4.01
CA ARG A 222 11.06 30.74 4.74
C ARG A 222 12.41 30.66 4.04
N TRP A 223 12.79 29.47 3.58
CA TRP A 223 14.04 29.24 2.85
C TRP A 223 13.89 29.45 1.35
N GLY A 224 12.66 29.49 0.84
CA GLY A 224 12.39 29.76 -0.58
C GLY A 224 12.82 28.64 -1.51
N TRP A 225 12.86 27.39 -1.05
CA TRP A 225 13.25 26.24 -1.86
C TRP A 225 12.14 25.78 -2.83
N GLY A 226 10.93 26.35 -2.72
CA GLY A 226 9.82 26.11 -3.64
C GLY A 226 9.47 24.63 -3.81
N LEU A 227 9.18 24.22 -5.04
CA LEU A 227 8.83 22.84 -5.41
C LEU A 227 9.91 21.81 -5.06
N LEU A 228 11.19 22.17 -5.23
CA LEU A 228 12.29 21.27 -4.87
C LEU A 228 12.31 21.03 -3.36
N GLY A 229 12.15 22.10 -2.57
CA GLY A 229 12.08 22.02 -1.11
C GLY A 229 10.90 21.19 -0.62
N ALA A 230 9.74 21.32 -1.27
CA ALA A 230 8.57 20.49 -0.99
C ALA A 230 8.86 19.00 -1.22
N GLY A 231 9.44 18.65 -2.36
CA GLY A 231 9.81 17.27 -2.68
C GLY A 231 10.86 16.70 -1.73
N LEU A 232 11.93 17.45 -1.45
CA LEU A 232 13.00 17.03 -0.53
C LEU A 232 12.50 16.88 0.91
N THR A 233 11.59 17.74 1.36
CA THR A 233 10.99 17.64 2.70
C THR A 233 10.12 16.39 2.81
N LEU A 234 9.34 16.09 1.77
CA LEU A 234 8.56 14.85 1.72
C LEU A 234 9.47 13.62 1.75
N SER A 235 10.53 13.60 0.94
CA SER A 235 11.58 12.56 0.97
C SER A 235 12.20 12.39 2.36
N PHE A 236 12.54 13.50 3.02
CA PHE A 236 13.11 13.49 4.36
C PHE A 236 12.15 12.88 5.39
N THR A 237 10.86 13.22 5.34
CA THR A 237 9.85 12.64 6.24
C THR A 237 9.74 11.13 6.07
N TRP A 238 9.81 10.61 4.84
CA TRP A 238 9.82 9.16 4.62
C TRP A 238 11.06 8.48 5.19
N TRP A 239 12.24 9.09 5.05
CA TRP A 239 13.47 8.58 5.69
C TRP A 239 13.43 8.66 7.21
N LEU A 240 12.81 9.70 7.77
CA LEU A 240 12.56 9.81 9.20
C LEU A 240 11.68 8.65 9.70
N ILE A 241 10.61 8.32 8.97
CA ILE A 241 9.74 7.16 9.28
C ILE A 241 10.55 5.85 9.25
N VAL A 242 11.31 5.61 8.17
CA VAL A 242 12.17 4.42 8.02
C VAL A 242 13.17 4.31 9.19
N ALA A 243 13.85 5.41 9.51
CA ALA A 243 14.83 5.43 10.58
C ALA A 243 14.19 5.13 11.94
N MET A 244 13.07 5.78 12.27
CA MET A 244 12.35 5.54 13.53
C MET A 244 11.82 4.11 13.63
N GLN A 245 11.27 3.54 12.56
CA GLN A 245 10.80 2.16 12.56
C GLN A 245 11.96 1.16 12.68
N PHE A 246 13.08 1.40 11.98
CA PHE A 246 14.26 0.55 12.10
C PHE A 246 14.86 0.62 13.50
N VAL A 247 14.96 1.82 14.10
CA VAL A 247 15.36 1.99 15.50
C VAL A 247 14.44 1.20 16.43
N TYR A 248 13.13 1.21 16.20
CA TYR A 248 12.19 0.41 16.97
C TYR A 248 12.47 -1.10 16.80
N ILE A 249 12.71 -1.59 15.58
CA ILE A 249 13.03 -3.01 15.31
C ILE A 249 14.29 -3.45 16.09
N VAL A 250 15.33 -2.63 16.12
CA VAL A 250 16.61 -3.01 16.76
C VAL A 250 16.62 -2.81 18.27
N THR A 251 15.78 -1.93 18.81
CA THR A 251 15.75 -1.63 20.26
C THR A 251 14.62 -2.35 21.00
N SER A 252 13.53 -2.73 20.33
CA SER A 252 12.36 -3.33 20.98
C SER A 252 12.57 -4.80 21.30
N ASN A 253 12.25 -5.18 22.54
CA ASN A 253 12.25 -6.59 22.97
C ASN A 253 11.28 -7.46 22.16
N ARG A 254 10.23 -6.87 21.56
CA ARG A 254 9.25 -7.61 20.74
C ARG A 254 9.87 -8.16 19.45
N CYS A 255 10.83 -7.45 18.87
CA CYS A 255 11.49 -7.86 17.63
C CYS A 255 12.76 -8.67 17.86
N ARG A 256 13.17 -8.92 19.12
CA ARG A 256 14.44 -9.58 19.45
C ARG A 256 14.56 -11.01 18.93
N LYS A 257 13.44 -11.73 18.81
CA LYS A 257 13.41 -13.09 18.25
C LYS A 257 13.45 -13.11 16.72
N THR A 258 12.92 -12.06 16.08
CA THR A 258 12.69 -11.99 14.63
C THR A 258 13.75 -11.17 13.90
N TRP A 259 14.47 -10.30 14.62
CA TRP A 259 15.63 -9.55 14.14
C TRP A 259 16.89 -9.92 14.93
N ARG A 260 17.83 -10.61 14.28
CA ARG A 260 19.14 -11.00 14.84
C ARG A 260 20.32 -10.22 14.25
N GLY A 261 20.05 -9.15 13.52
CA GLY A 261 21.04 -8.38 12.79
C GLY A 261 21.16 -8.76 11.31
N PHE A 262 22.13 -8.16 10.64
CA PHE A 262 22.37 -8.37 9.21
C PHE A 262 22.92 -9.76 8.94
N SER A 263 22.45 -10.39 7.85
CA SER A 263 22.84 -11.74 7.46
C SER A 263 23.13 -11.82 5.96
N VAL A 264 24.21 -12.51 5.60
CA VAL A 264 24.57 -12.80 4.20
C VAL A 264 23.50 -13.68 3.53
N GLN A 265 22.69 -14.41 4.31
CA GLN A 265 21.56 -15.19 3.81
C GLN A 265 20.49 -14.32 3.12
N ALA A 266 20.47 -13.00 3.36
CA ALA A 266 19.61 -12.08 2.64
C ALA A 266 19.88 -12.09 1.11
N PHE A 267 21.11 -12.42 0.69
CA PHE A 267 21.50 -12.48 -0.73
C PHE A 267 21.21 -13.83 -1.40
N SER A 268 20.74 -14.84 -0.66
CA SER A 268 20.40 -16.14 -1.24
C SER A 268 18.96 -16.18 -1.76
N GLY A 269 18.71 -16.97 -2.81
CA GLY A 269 17.35 -17.20 -3.33
C GLY A 269 16.66 -15.97 -3.94
N LEU A 270 17.42 -14.92 -4.30
CA LEU A 270 16.88 -13.65 -4.82
C LEU A 270 16.03 -13.83 -6.07
N TRP A 271 16.39 -14.75 -6.98
CA TRP A 271 15.61 -14.99 -8.20
C TRP A 271 14.20 -15.53 -7.92
N GLY A 272 14.08 -16.50 -7.02
CA GLY A 272 12.77 -17.04 -6.61
C GLY A 272 11.92 -15.97 -5.94
N PHE A 273 12.53 -15.20 -5.04
CA PHE A 273 11.88 -14.08 -4.37
C PHE A 273 11.44 -12.98 -5.34
N PHE A 274 12.27 -12.67 -6.35
CA PHE A 274 11.94 -11.71 -7.40
C PHE A 274 10.75 -12.16 -8.23
N ARG A 275 10.70 -13.42 -8.67
CA ARG A 275 9.55 -13.94 -9.44
C ARG A 275 8.24 -13.81 -8.68
N LEU A 276 8.24 -14.15 -7.38
CA LEU A 276 7.06 -14.01 -6.53
C LEU A 276 6.67 -12.54 -6.37
N SER A 277 7.64 -11.67 -6.06
CA SER A 277 7.42 -10.23 -5.87
C SER A 277 6.93 -9.56 -7.16
N ALA A 278 7.48 -9.95 -8.31
CA ALA A 278 7.11 -9.40 -9.62
C ALA A 278 5.66 -9.74 -9.98
N ALA A 279 5.19 -10.96 -9.68
CA ALA A 279 3.79 -11.33 -9.90
C ALA A 279 2.83 -10.45 -9.09
N SER A 280 3.12 -10.24 -7.79
CA SER A 280 2.36 -9.32 -6.94
C SER A 280 2.42 -7.87 -7.43
N ALA A 281 3.59 -7.43 -7.91
CA ALA A 281 3.79 -6.10 -8.48
C ALA A 281 2.91 -5.88 -9.70
N VAL A 282 2.90 -6.82 -10.63
CA VAL A 282 2.06 -6.77 -11.83
C VAL A 282 0.58 -6.77 -11.44
N MET A 283 0.16 -7.67 -10.55
CA MET A 283 -1.23 -7.76 -10.09
C MET A 283 -1.76 -6.42 -9.56
N LEU A 284 -1.03 -5.79 -8.63
CA LEU A 284 -1.43 -4.50 -8.04
C LEU A 284 -1.24 -3.31 -8.99
N SER A 285 -0.22 -3.34 -9.85
CA SER A 285 -0.01 -2.29 -10.85
C SER A 285 -1.15 -2.25 -11.87
N LEU A 286 -1.64 -3.41 -12.32
CA LEU A 286 -2.80 -3.50 -13.21
C LEU A 286 -4.06 -2.87 -12.59
N GLU A 287 -4.25 -3.03 -11.28
CA GLU A 287 -5.37 -2.40 -10.57
C GLU A 287 -5.21 -0.88 -10.49
N LEU A 288 -4.03 -0.39 -10.08
CA LEU A 288 -3.80 1.05 -9.93
C LEU A 288 -3.78 1.79 -11.28
N TRP A 289 -3.16 1.21 -12.30
CA TRP A 289 -3.05 1.83 -13.62
C TRP A 289 -4.36 1.84 -14.37
N TYR A 290 -5.25 0.89 -14.10
CA TYR A 290 -6.59 0.88 -14.66
C TYR A 290 -7.36 2.19 -14.38
N PHE A 291 -7.34 2.67 -13.13
CA PHE A 291 -7.95 3.96 -12.78
C PHE A 291 -7.29 5.12 -13.52
N GLN A 292 -5.95 5.14 -13.59
CA GLN A 292 -5.22 6.22 -14.27
C GLN A 292 -5.50 6.27 -15.78
N ILE A 293 -5.59 5.11 -16.43
CA ILE A 293 -5.94 5.01 -17.84
C ILE A 293 -7.34 5.57 -18.11
N LEU A 294 -8.32 5.25 -17.26
CA LEU A 294 -9.66 5.80 -17.40
C LEU A 294 -9.72 7.30 -17.13
N VAL A 295 -8.92 7.83 -16.19
CA VAL A 295 -8.76 9.29 -16.01
C VAL A 295 -8.16 9.94 -17.27
N LEU A 296 -7.12 9.33 -17.86
CA LEU A 296 -6.53 9.83 -19.12
C LEU A 296 -7.55 9.83 -20.27
N ILE A 297 -8.36 8.77 -20.38
CA ILE A 297 -9.43 8.69 -21.37
C ILE A 297 -10.49 9.77 -21.14
N ALA A 298 -10.81 10.11 -19.88
CA ALA A 298 -11.75 11.19 -19.59
C ALA A 298 -11.26 12.56 -20.08
N GLY A 299 -9.94 12.75 -20.18
CA GLY A 299 -9.34 13.95 -20.77
C GLY A 299 -9.62 14.11 -22.27
N LEU A 300 -10.19 13.10 -22.93
CA LEU A 300 -10.60 13.14 -24.33
C LEU A 300 -12.10 13.44 -24.52
N LEU A 301 -12.86 13.60 -23.43
CA LEU A 301 -14.28 13.97 -23.48
C LEU A 301 -14.47 15.40 -24.02
N PRO A 302 -15.67 15.75 -24.53
CA PRO A 302 -15.95 17.09 -25.07
C PRO A 302 -15.70 18.24 -24.08
N ASP A 303 -15.99 18.03 -22.79
CA ASP A 303 -15.75 18.99 -21.70
C ASP A 303 -14.70 18.41 -20.71
N PRO A 304 -13.41 18.36 -21.09
CA PRO A 304 -12.40 17.61 -20.34
C PRO A 304 -12.11 18.24 -18.97
N GLU A 305 -12.20 19.57 -18.83
CA GLU A 305 -11.98 20.26 -17.55
C GLU A 305 -12.98 19.80 -16.48
N ILE A 306 -14.28 19.89 -16.77
CA ILE A 306 -15.36 19.47 -15.85
C ILE A 306 -15.23 17.97 -15.54
N ALA A 307 -14.89 17.16 -16.54
CA ALA A 307 -14.77 15.72 -16.36
C ALA A 307 -13.57 15.32 -15.48
N LEU A 308 -12.40 15.91 -15.73
CA LEU A 308 -11.19 15.64 -14.96
C LEU A 308 -11.29 16.19 -13.54
N ASP A 309 -11.90 17.36 -13.34
CA ASP A 309 -12.12 17.94 -12.02
C ASP A 309 -13.04 17.05 -11.16
N SER A 310 -14.17 16.63 -11.73
CA SER A 310 -15.11 15.75 -11.03
C SER A 310 -14.51 14.38 -10.72
N LEU A 311 -13.80 13.76 -11.65
CA LEU A 311 -13.09 12.50 -11.42
C LEU A 311 -11.98 12.64 -10.37
N SER A 312 -11.25 13.76 -10.35
CA SER A 312 -10.21 14.01 -9.36
C SER A 312 -10.77 14.06 -7.94
N VAL A 313 -11.93 14.70 -7.75
CA VAL A 313 -12.64 14.71 -6.46
C VAL A 313 -13.10 13.30 -6.08
N CYS A 314 -13.71 12.56 -7.02
CA CYS A 314 -14.16 11.19 -6.77
C CYS A 314 -12.98 10.25 -6.42
N MET A 315 -11.86 10.34 -7.13
CA MET A 315 -10.65 9.58 -6.87
C MET A 315 -10.01 9.93 -5.53
N ALA A 316 -10.05 11.21 -5.13
CA ALA A 316 -9.59 11.63 -3.81
C ALA A 316 -10.41 10.94 -2.71
N ILE A 317 -11.75 11.01 -2.77
CA ILE A 317 -12.64 10.34 -1.80
C ILE A 317 -12.41 8.83 -1.82
N PHE A 318 -12.32 8.22 -3.01
CA PHE A 318 -12.03 6.80 -3.16
C PHE A 318 -10.72 6.40 -2.47
N THR A 319 -9.66 7.20 -2.62
CA THR A 319 -8.35 6.92 -2.00
C THR A 319 -8.45 6.88 -0.48
N TRP A 320 -9.19 7.81 0.15
CA TRP A 320 -9.40 7.82 1.60
C TRP A 320 -10.15 6.58 2.09
N VAL A 321 -11.23 6.20 1.41
CA VAL A 321 -11.99 4.99 1.74
C VAL A 321 -11.14 3.74 1.50
N TYR A 322 -10.37 3.72 0.41
CA TYR A 322 -9.48 2.60 0.07
C TYR A 322 -8.40 2.36 1.13
N MET A 323 -7.87 3.41 1.79
CA MET A 323 -6.92 3.25 2.90
C MET A 323 -7.51 2.45 4.08
N ILE A 324 -8.82 2.50 4.29
CA ILE A 324 -9.50 1.68 5.30
C ILE A 324 -9.39 0.20 4.91
N SER A 325 -9.73 -0.14 3.67
CA SER A 325 -9.61 -1.50 3.13
C SER A 325 -8.16 -2.01 3.15
N VAL A 326 -7.20 -1.18 2.80
CA VAL A 326 -5.76 -1.52 2.88
C VAL A 326 -5.33 -1.79 4.32
N GLY A 327 -5.84 -1.02 5.30
CA GLY A 327 -5.57 -1.27 6.71
C GLY A 327 -6.12 -2.60 7.22
N PHE A 328 -7.32 -3.00 6.80
CA PHE A 328 -7.85 -4.34 7.08
C PHE A 328 -7.02 -5.44 6.41
N ASN A 329 -6.61 -5.26 5.15
CA ASN A 329 -5.75 -6.20 4.45
C ASN A 329 -4.40 -6.38 5.18
N ALA A 330 -3.79 -5.27 5.62
CA ALA A 330 -2.55 -5.29 6.39
C ALA A 330 -2.68 -5.97 7.76
N ALA A 331 -3.84 -5.86 8.41
CA ALA A 331 -4.12 -6.53 9.68
C ALA A 331 -4.31 -8.05 9.52
N ALA A 332 -5.00 -8.47 8.46
CA ALA A 332 -5.18 -9.88 8.14
C ALA A 332 -3.86 -10.58 7.76
N SER A 333 -2.76 -9.85 7.54
CA SER A 333 -1.39 -10.34 7.25
C SER A 333 -1.27 -11.35 6.10
N SER A 334 -2.34 -11.55 5.33
CA SER A 334 -2.39 -12.36 4.11
C SER A 334 -3.71 -12.06 3.39
N GLY A 335 -3.68 -11.18 2.39
CA GLY A 335 -4.77 -11.19 1.41
C GLY A 335 -4.85 -12.60 0.82
N VAL A 336 -6.03 -13.22 0.80
CA VAL A 336 -6.22 -14.65 0.45
C VAL A 336 -5.40 -15.07 -0.76
N ALA A 337 -5.49 -14.32 -1.86
CA ALA A 337 -4.75 -14.61 -3.08
C ALA A 337 -3.22 -14.50 -2.92
N VAL A 338 -2.74 -13.57 -2.09
CA VAL A 338 -1.31 -13.36 -1.84
C VAL A 338 -0.79 -14.42 -0.86
N GLY A 339 -1.60 -14.82 0.13
CA GLY A 339 -1.32 -15.92 1.07
C GLY A 339 -1.23 -17.28 0.38
N CYS A 340 -2.13 -17.56 -0.56
CA CYS A 340 -2.18 -18.80 -1.35
C CYS A 340 -1.27 -18.79 -2.59
N GLY A 341 -0.55 -17.71 -2.87
CA GLY A 341 0.33 -17.64 -4.05
C GLY A 341 -0.41 -17.54 -5.40
N TRP A 342 -1.68 -17.11 -5.40
CA TRP A 342 -2.52 -16.96 -6.59
C TRP A 342 -2.29 -15.65 -7.35
N GLN A 343 -1.19 -14.92 -7.11
CA GLN A 343 -1.02 -13.56 -7.63
C GLN A 343 -1.02 -13.50 -9.16
N ALA A 344 -0.40 -14.48 -9.82
CA ALA A 344 -0.42 -14.57 -11.28
C ALA A 344 -1.83 -14.80 -11.84
N PHE A 345 -2.61 -15.65 -11.18
CA PHE A 345 -3.99 -15.91 -11.56
C PHE A 345 -4.88 -14.67 -11.38
N VAL A 346 -4.76 -13.99 -10.24
CA VAL A 346 -5.48 -12.71 -10.00
C VAL A 346 -5.05 -11.64 -10.99
N ALA A 347 -3.78 -11.60 -11.41
CA ALA A 347 -3.36 -10.69 -12.48
C ALA A 347 -4.13 -10.94 -13.81
N TYR A 348 -4.38 -12.20 -14.19
CA TYR A 348 -5.22 -12.50 -15.36
C TYR A 348 -6.68 -12.06 -15.16
N VAL A 349 -7.24 -12.26 -13.96
CA VAL A 349 -8.59 -11.76 -13.61
C VAL A 349 -8.66 -10.23 -13.71
N ASN A 350 -7.62 -9.53 -13.24
CA ASN A 350 -7.50 -8.08 -13.35
C ASN A 350 -7.45 -7.65 -14.82
N VAL A 351 -6.66 -8.33 -15.68
CA VAL A 351 -6.63 -8.05 -17.13
C VAL A 351 -8.03 -8.17 -17.74
N GLY A 352 -8.72 -9.29 -17.51
CA GLY A 352 -10.06 -9.52 -18.05
C GLY A 352 -11.08 -8.50 -17.54
N SER A 353 -11.11 -8.27 -16.23
CA SER A 353 -12.14 -7.43 -15.61
C SER A 353 -11.94 -5.94 -15.89
N TYR A 354 -10.70 -5.46 -15.81
CA TYR A 354 -10.39 -4.03 -15.92
C TYR A 354 -10.22 -3.61 -17.37
N TYR A 355 -9.45 -4.37 -18.15
CA TYR A 355 -9.03 -3.92 -19.48
C TYR A 355 -9.92 -4.47 -20.61
N VAL A 356 -10.45 -5.69 -20.46
CA VAL A 356 -11.36 -6.27 -21.47
C VAL A 356 -12.81 -5.85 -21.25
N VAL A 357 -13.20 -5.56 -20.01
CA VAL A 357 -14.59 -5.18 -19.67
C VAL A 357 -14.70 -3.74 -19.18
N GLY A 358 -13.98 -3.38 -18.12
CA GLY A 358 -14.10 -2.06 -17.47
C GLY A 358 -13.77 -0.88 -18.40
N VAL A 359 -12.64 -0.93 -19.10
CA VAL A 359 -12.23 0.12 -20.05
C VAL A 359 -13.24 0.29 -21.19
N PRO A 360 -13.65 -0.76 -21.92
CA PRO A 360 -14.70 -0.64 -22.94
C PRO A 360 -16.03 -0.09 -22.42
N ILE A 361 -16.49 -0.51 -21.24
CA ILE A 361 -17.72 0.04 -20.63
C ILE A 361 -17.54 1.54 -20.34
N GLY A 362 -16.40 1.94 -19.77
CA GLY A 362 -16.10 3.34 -19.49
C GLY A 362 -16.13 4.19 -20.76
N ILE A 363 -15.51 3.71 -21.85
CA ILE A 363 -15.51 4.39 -23.15
C ILE A 363 -16.94 4.46 -23.72
N LEU A 364 -17.66 3.34 -23.73
CA LEU A 364 -19.02 3.27 -24.28
C LEU A 364 -19.96 4.24 -23.56
N PHE A 365 -19.92 4.27 -22.22
CA PHE A 365 -20.81 5.11 -21.43
C PHE A 365 -20.36 6.57 -21.45
N GLY A 366 -19.05 6.83 -21.40
CA GLY A 366 -18.50 8.18 -21.43
C GLY A 366 -18.79 8.89 -22.75
N PHE A 367 -18.55 8.22 -23.89
CA PHE A 367 -18.60 8.82 -25.22
C PHE A 367 -19.89 8.49 -25.97
N THR A 368 -20.27 7.21 -26.09
CA THR A 368 -21.40 6.82 -26.95
C THR A 368 -22.75 7.17 -26.34
N PHE A 369 -22.90 6.99 -25.02
CA PHE A 369 -24.13 7.37 -24.30
C PHE A 369 -24.11 8.78 -23.71
N ASN A 370 -23.05 9.57 -23.99
CA ASN A 370 -22.90 10.94 -23.50
C ASN A 370 -23.05 11.10 -21.98
N LEU A 371 -22.62 10.11 -21.19
CA LEU A 371 -22.63 10.21 -19.72
C LEU A 371 -21.37 10.91 -19.17
N GLY A 372 -20.40 11.25 -20.03
CA GLY A 372 -19.19 11.98 -19.67
C GLY A 372 -18.42 11.32 -18.52
N ALA A 373 -18.05 12.11 -17.51
CA ALA A 373 -17.34 11.62 -16.33
C ALA A 373 -18.08 10.50 -15.57
N LYS A 374 -19.42 10.54 -15.52
CA LYS A 374 -20.21 9.47 -14.88
C LYS A 374 -20.06 8.16 -15.62
N GLY A 375 -20.00 8.21 -16.95
CA GLY A 375 -19.75 7.04 -17.79
C GLY A 375 -18.37 6.44 -17.53
N ILE A 376 -17.34 7.27 -17.49
CA ILE A 376 -15.97 6.82 -17.16
C ILE A 376 -15.92 6.19 -15.76
N TRP A 377 -16.51 6.85 -14.77
CA TRP A 377 -16.57 6.33 -13.39
C TRP A 377 -17.31 5.00 -13.31
N SER A 378 -18.39 4.82 -14.07
CA SER A 378 -19.12 3.55 -14.13
C SER A 378 -18.27 2.41 -14.70
N GLY A 379 -17.38 2.71 -15.66
CA GLY A 379 -16.37 1.77 -16.14
C GLY A 379 -15.48 1.33 -14.99
N MET A 380 -14.85 2.30 -14.29
CA MET A 380 -13.98 2.06 -13.13
C MET A 380 -14.63 1.08 -12.14
N ILE A 381 -15.83 1.41 -11.66
CA ILE A 381 -16.57 0.60 -10.69
C ILE A 381 -16.99 -0.75 -11.28
N GLY A 382 -17.45 -0.79 -12.54
CA GLY A 382 -17.89 -2.03 -13.20
C GLY A 382 -16.76 -3.06 -13.31
N GLY A 383 -15.55 -2.64 -13.68
CA GLY A 383 -14.38 -3.52 -13.71
C GLY A 383 -14.02 -4.07 -12.33
N THR A 384 -13.96 -3.20 -11.31
CA THR A 384 -13.71 -3.60 -9.90
C THR A 384 -14.79 -4.55 -9.38
N PHE A 385 -16.05 -4.29 -9.70
CA PHE A 385 -17.17 -5.12 -9.29
C PHE A 385 -17.11 -6.53 -9.90
N LEU A 386 -16.84 -6.63 -11.21
CA LEU A 386 -16.69 -7.92 -11.89
C LEU A 386 -15.53 -8.73 -11.31
N GLN A 387 -14.37 -8.09 -11.10
CA GLN A 387 -13.21 -8.72 -10.48
C GLN A 387 -13.55 -9.25 -9.08
N THR A 388 -14.25 -8.45 -8.27
CA THR A 388 -14.67 -8.83 -6.92
C THR A 388 -15.58 -10.05 -6.94
N LEU A 389 -16.57 -10.09 -7.84
CA LEU A 389 -17.47 -11.24 -7.98
C LEU A 389 -16.72 -12.52 -8.37
N ILE A 390 -15.78 -12.41 -9.32
CA ILE A 390 -14.95 -13.54 -9.75
C ILE A 390 -14.15 -14.06 -8.55
N LEU A 391 -13.43 -13.18 -7.83
CA LEU A 391 -12.61 -13.59 -6.69
C LEU A 391 -13.44 -14.18 -5.53
N ILE A 392 -14.61 -13.64 -5.24
CA ILE A 392 -15.53 -14.21 -4.25
C ILE A 392 -15.95 -15.61 -4.67
N TRP A 393 -16.33 -15.80 -5.94
CA TRP A 393 -16.74 -17.10 -6.47
C TRP A 393 -15.60 -18.13 -6.41
N ILE A 394 -14.38 -17.76 -6.78
CA ILE A 394 -13.20 -18.64 -6.67
C ILE A 394 -12.96 -19.01 -5.21
N THR A 395 -12.89 -18.03 -4.32
CA THR A 395 -12.64 -18.23 -2.88
C THR A 395 -13.66 -19.16 -2.25
N TYR A 396 -14.93 -19.04 -2.65
CA TYR A 396 -16.02 -19.92 -2.20
C TYR A 396 -15.90 -21.36 -2.76
N ARG A 397 -15.34 -21.53 -3.95
CA ARG A 397 -15.21 -22.81 -4.63
C ARG A 397 -13.92 -23.57 -4.33
N THR A 398 -12.93 -22.91 -3.74
CA THR A 398 -11.64 -23.52 -3.38
C THR A 398 -11.81 -24.56 -2.28
N ASP A 399 -11.23 -25.74 -2.49
CA ASP A 399 -11.05 -26.73 -1.43
C ASP A 399 -9.83 -26.36 -0.59
N TRP A 400 -10.10 -25.72 0.54
CA TRP A 400 -9.07 -25.27 1.48
C TRP A 400 -8.22 -26.40 2.06
N ASN A 401 -8.74 -27.63 2.15
CA ASN A 401 -7.95 -28.76 2.64
C ASN A 401 -6.89 -29.18 1.63
N VAL A 402 -7.16 -29.03 0.33
CA VAL A 402 -6.16 -29.27 -0.71
C VAL A 402 -5.15 -28.13 -0.71
N GLU A 403 -5.61 -26.88 -0.66
CA GLU A 403 -4.75 -25.70 -0.70
C GLU A 403 -3.69 -25.69 0.41
N VAL A 404 -4.09 -26.03 1.65
CA VAL A 404 -3.19 -26.11 2.81
C VAL A 404 -2.15 -27.24 2.64
N ARG A 405 -2.48 -28.32 1.92
CA ARG A 405 -1.54 -29.43 1.68
C ARG A 405 -0.54 -29.14 0.57
N THR A 406 -0.88 -28.25 -0.36
CA THR A 406 -0.06 -27.90 -1.53
C THR A 406 0.78 -26.63 -1.34
N SER A 407 0.45 -25.83 -0.33
CA SER A 407 1.20 -24.63 0.10
C SER A 407 2.37 -24.99 1.00
#